data_AF-A0A0Q5D7P6-F1
#
_entry.id   AF-A0A0Q5D7P6-F1
#
_cell.length_a   1.000
_cell.length_b   1.000
_cell.length_c   1.000
_cell.angle_alpha   90.00
_cell.angle_beta   90.00
_cell.angle_gamma   90.00
#
_symmetry.space_group_name_H-M   'P 1'
#
loop_
_entity.id
_entity.type
_entity.pdbx_description
1 polymer ?
#
loop_
_entity_poly.entity_id
_entity_poly.type
_entity_poly.pdbx_seq_one_letter_code
_entity_poly.pdbx_strand_id
1 'polypeptide(L)' 'MPPAEQAQQQRSDHRSSAIVERGIAVQSTFNTVCAIEYLRSHNVQSHIIERVLSYPDQRRQHAH' A
#
# COMPACT_ATOMS: atom_id res chain seq x y z
N MET A 1 21.48 -21.43 -12.64
CA MET A 1 20.33 -21.49 -11.71
C MET A 1 20.13 -20.10 -11.15
N PRO A 2 19.08 -19.37 -11.56
CA PRO A 2 18.18 -18.80 -10.54
C PRO A 2 16.70 -18.89 -10.99
N PRO A 3 15.68 -18.91 -10.09
CA PRO A 3 15.33 -17.74 -9.28
C PRO A 3 14.61 -18.06 -7.94
N ALA A 4 15.33 -17.99 -6.82
CA ALA A 4 14.67 -17.98 -5.49
C ALA A 4 14.28 -16.56 -5.04
N GLU A 5 14.89 -15.52 -5.63
CA GLU A 5 14.75 -14.13 -5.18
C GLU A 5 13.40 -13.49 -5.60
N GLN A 6 12.84 -13.92 -6.74
CA GLN A 6 11.58 -13.38 -7.26
C GLN A 6 10.37 -13.69 -6.36
N ALA A 7 10.37 -14.87 -5.70
CA ALA A 7 9.28 -15.25 -4.81
C ALA A 7 9.25 -14.43 -3.51
N GLN A 8 10.41 -13.97 -3.03
CA GLN A 8 10.51 -13.12 -1.85
C GLN A 8 10.17 -11.65 -2.14
N GLN A 9 10.58 -11.14 -3.30
CA GLN A 9 10.13 -9.82 -3.77
C GLN A 9 8.60 -9.81 -3.89
N GLN A 10 8.04 -10.79 -4.61
CA GLN A 10 6.60 -10.85 -4.85
C GLN A 10 5.77 -10.96 -3.57
N ARG A 11 6.23 -11.70 -2.55
CA ARG A 11 5.53 -11.80 -1.27
C ARG A 11 5.52 -10.47 -0.49
N SER A 12 6.59 -9.69 -0.62
CA SER A 12 6.74 -8.39 0.04
C SER A 12 5.88 -7.32 -0.63
N ASP A 13 5.76 -7.37 -1.96
CA ASP A 13 4.87 -6.53 -2.74
C ASP A 13 3.40 -6.79 -2.38
N HIS A 14 2.99 -8.06 -2.26
CA HIS A 14 1.62 -8.42 -1.88
C HIS A 14 1.23 -7.91 -0.49
N ARG A 15 2.14 -8.01 0.50
CA ARG A 15 1.87 -7.51 1.86
C ARG A 15 1.73 -6.00 1.89
N SER A 16 2.60 -5.30 1.15
CA SER A 16 2.56 -3.84 1.01
C SER A 16 1.27 -3.38 0.33
N SER A 17 0.85 -4.08 -0.74
CA SER A 17 -0.38 -3.79 -1.46
C SER A 17 -1.63 -3.95 -0.58
N ALA A 18 -1.71 -5.04 0.19
CA ALA A 18 -2.86 -5.29 1.06
C ALA A 18 -3.01 -4.25 2.18
N ILE A 19 -1.89 -3.76 2.73
CA ILE A 19 -1.88 -2.67 3.72
C ILE A 19 -2.40 -1.37 3.09
N VAL A 20 -1.91 -1.05 1.88
CA VAL A 20 -2.36 0.16 1.16
C VAL A 20 -3.84 0.08 0.81
N GLU A 21 -4.32 -1.07 0.33
CA GLU A 21 -5.73 -1.28 -0.02
C GLU A 21 -6.64 -1.11 1.21
N ARG A 22 -6.23 -1.65 2.37
CA ARG A 22 -6.94 -1.40 3.63
C ARG A 22 -6.88 0.06 4.05
N GLY A 23 -5.76 0.75 3.88
CA GLY A 23 -5.66 2.18 4.15
C GLY A 23 -6.67 3.01 3.32
N ILE A 24 -6.81 2.70 2.03
CA ILE A 24 -7.79 3.35 1.14
C ILE A 24 -9.23 3.04 1.59
N ALA A 25 -9.52 1.79 1.93
CA ALA A 25 -10.84 1.40 2.44
C ALA A 25 -11.17 2.12 3.76
N VAL A 26 -10.20 2.27 4.66
CA VAL A 26 -10.32 3.04 5.91
C VAL A 26 -10.60 4.52 5.62
N GLN A 27 -9.95 5.11 4.61
CA GLN A 27 -10.22 6.50 4.19
C GLN A 27 -11.67 6.67 3.73
N SER A 28 -12.17 5.74 2.89
CA SER A 28 -13.55 5.77 2.40
C SER A 28 -14.60 5.52 3.49
N THR A 29 -14.26 4.72 4.51
CA THR A 29 -15.22 4.31 5.56
C THR A 29 -15.25 5.29 6.72
N PHE A 30 -14.09 5.82 7.13
CA PHE A 30 -13.94 6.68 8.30
C PHE A 30 -13.57 8.10 7.88
N ASN A 31 -12.28 8.33 7.64
CA ASN A 31 -11.71 9.59 7.17
C ASN A 31 -10.22 9.40 6.83
N THR A 32 -9.64 10.42 6.20
CA THR A 32 -8.22 10.46 5.81
C THR A 32 -7.25 10.36 7.00
N VAL A 33 -7.56 10.93 8.15
CA VAL A 33 -6.69 10.87 9.35
C VAL A 33 -6.57 9.43 9.86
N CYS A 34 -7.68 8.69 9.96
CA CYS A 34 -7.66 7.26 10.31
C CYS A 34 -6.84 6.44 9.32
N ALA A 35 -6.93 6.73 8.02
CA ALA A 35 -6.14 6.04 7.01
C ALA A 35 -4.63 6.32 7.15
N ILE A 36 -4.26 7.56 7.44
CA ILE A 36 -2.87 7.96 7.70
C ILE A 36 -2.32 7.22 8.92
N GLU A 37 -3.07 7.17 10.02
CA GLU A 37 -2.65 6.45 11.23
C GLU A 37 -2.51 4.95 10.98
N TYR A 38 -3.49 4.33 10.30
CA TYR A 38 -3.43 2.92 9.92
C TYR A 38 -2.15 2.62 9.13
N LEU A 39 -1.85 3.41 8.10
CA LEU A 39 -0.68 3.22 7.25
C LEU A 39 0.63 3.47 8.03
N ARG A 40 0.69 4.49 8.89
CA ARG A 40 1.85 4.73 9.76
C ARG A 40 2.11 3.56 10.72
N SER A 41 1.07 3.01 11.35
CA SER A 41 1.20 1.84 12.23
C SER A 41 1.75 0.61 11.51
N HIS A 42 1.59 0.56 10.17
CA HIS A 42 2.13 -0.50 9.33
C HIS A 42 3.50 -0.15 8.70
N ASN A 43 4.21 0.86 9.22
CA ASN A 43 5.51 1.33 8.74
C ASN A 43 5.50 1.87 7.30
N VAL A 44 4.36 2.32 6.81
CA VAL A 44 4.29 2.99 5.50
C VAL A 44 4.83 4.42 5.64
N GLN A 45 5.78 4.78 4.78
CA GLN A 45 6.38 6.11 4.80
C GLN A 45 5.37 7.20 4.40
N SER A 46 5.44 8.37 5.03
CA SER A 46 4.51 9.49 4.77
C SER A 46 4.38 9.86 3.29
N HIS A 47 5.48 9.85 2.53
CA HIS A 47 5.45 10.15 1.09
C HIS A 47 4.65 9.11 0.27
N ILE A 48 4.63 7.85 0.72
CA ILE A 48 3.79 6.80 0.13
C ILE A 48 2.34 7.03 0.54
N ILE A 49 2.09 7.33 1.82
CA ILE A 49 0.75 7.64 2.34
C ILE A 49 0.10 8.76 1.53
N GLU A 50 0.80 9.89 1.36
CA GLU A 50 0.33 11.01 0.55
C GLU A 50 0.02 10.58 -0.89
N ARG A 51 0.92 9.81 -1.51
CA ARG A 51 0.71 9.32 -2.88
C ARG A 51 -0.53 8.44 -3.00
N VAL A 52 -0.73 7.48 -2.08
CA VAL A 52 -1.82 6.50 -2.18
C VAL A 52 -3.17 7.07 -1.81
N LEU A 53 -3.22 8.01 -0.86
CA LEU A 53 -4.46 8.68 -0.47
C LEU A 53 -4.84 9.80 -1.43
N SER A 54 -3.88 10.41 -2.14
CA SER A 54 -4.15 11.43 -3.16
C SER A 54 -4.53 10.82 -4.51
N TYR A 55 -3.94 9.68 -4.87
CA TYR A 55 -4.17 9.01 -6.16
C TYR A 55 -4.42 7.51 -5.97
N PRO A 56 -5.55 7.12 -5.35
CA PRO A 56 -5.86 5.71 -5.10
C PRO A 56 -6.02 4.90 -6.40
N ASP A 57 -6.53 5.52 -7.47
CA ASP A 57 -6.77 4.85 -8.76
C ASP A 57 -5.46 4.51 -9.51
N GLN A 58 -4.43 5.34 -9.36
CA GLN A 58 -3.12 5.17 -10.00
C GLN A 58 -2.33 3.96 -9.45
N ARG A 59 -2.80 3.33 -8.36
CA ARG A 59 -2.21 2.10 -7.81
C ARG A 59 -2.45 0.88 -8.70
N ARG A 60 -3.61 0.78 -9.36
CA ARG A 60 -3.95 -0.40 -10.19
C ARG A 60 -3.14 -0.50 -11.49
N GLN A 61 -2.50 0.58 -11.92
CA GLN A 61 -1.76 0.63 -13.19
C GLN A 61 -0.31 0.16 -13.08
N HIS A 62 0.20 -0.10 -11.86
CA HIS A 62 1.58 -0.53 -11.64
C HIS A 62 1.72 -2.06 -11.52
N ALA A 63 0.78 -2.80 -12.10
CA ALA A 63 0.75 -4.27 -12.17
C ALA A 63 1.02 -4.78 -13.61
N HIS A 64 1.80 -4.05 -14.40
CA HIS A 64 2.26 -4.46 -15.74
C HIS A 64 3.77 -4.62 -15.75
#